data_AF-A0A947X8F9-F1
#
_entry.id   AF-A0A947X8F9-F1
#
_cell.length_a   1.000
_cell.length_b   1.000
_cell.length_c   1.000
_cell.angle_alpha   90.00
_cell.angle_beta   90.00
_cell.angle_gamma   90.00
#
_symmetry.space_group_name_H-M   'P 1'
#
loop_
_entity.id
_entity.type
_entity.pdbx_description
1 polymer ?
#
loop_
_entity_poly.entity_id
_entity_poly.type
_entity_poly.pdbx_seq_one_letter_code
_entity_poly.pdbx_strand_id
1 'polypeptide(L)'
;MTIFRRIEAFFKGLLIQVFPSLGFKGMIDTQINVYRRLKAKFPDASEKDLLNSLIMNRINAPYSLSTTVEERAHYDTLLQDSNKTLKDVIWAIVEYECLLSRGEELHHKLFEVGAEPSAVAEELEKWIKYLNKRVKEFT
;
A
#
# COMPACT_ATOMS: atom_id res chain seq x y z
N MET A 1 -18.88 25.86 -15.67
CA MET A 1 -18.48 24.65 -14.91
C MET A 1 -17.45 23.78 -15.65
N THR A 2 -16.63 24.35 -16.55
CA THR A 2 -15.79 23.59 -17.51
C THR A 2 -14.28 23.75 -17.30
N ILE A 3 -13.81 24.86 -16.71
CA ILE A 3 -12.38 25.13 -16.50
C ILE A 3 -11.84 24.30 -15.33
N PHE A 4 -12.54 24.28 -14.20
CA PHE A 4 -12.17 23.47 -13.03
C PHE A 4 -12.01 21.99 -13.35
N ARG A 5 -12.94 21.39 -14.13
CA ARG A 5 -12.85 19.98 -14.55
C ARG A 5 -11.64 19.67 -15.43
N ARG A 6 -11.17 20.65 -16.23
CA ARG A 6 -9.99 20.47 -17.09
C ARG A 6 -8.70 20.53 -16.28
N ILE A 7 -8.62 21.43 -15.30
CA ILE A 7 -7.50 21.53 -14.36
C ILE A 7 -7.41 20.26 -13.51
N GLU A 8 -8.53 19.81 -12.96
CA GLU A 8 -8.63 18.56 -12.19
C GLU A 8 -8.20 17.33 -13.03
N ALA A 9 -8.65 17.24 -14.28
CA ALA A 9 -8.25 16.15 -15.18
C ALA A 9 -6.75 16.18 -15.52
N PHE A 10 -6.17 17.37 -15.68
CA PHE A 10 -4.74 17.54 -15.93
C PHE A 10 -3.90 17.07 -14.73
N PHE A 11 -4.24 17.51 -13.52
CA PHE A 11 -3.56 17.07 -12.29
C PHE A 11 -3.72 15.56 -12.06
N LYS A 12 -4.92 15.00 -12.29
CA LYS A 12 -5.13 13.55 -12.24
C LYS A 12 -4.25 12.80 -13.24
N GLY A 13 -4.09 13.34 -14.46
CA GLY A 13 -3.21 12.77 -15.48
C GLY A 13 -1.74 12.76 -15.06
N LEU A 14 -1.26 13.86 -14.47
CA LEU A 14 0.10 13.98 -13.96
C LEU A 14 0.35 13.04 -12.77
N LEU A 15 -0.59 12.95 -11.83
CA LEU A 15 -0.46 12.02 -10.70
C LEU A 15 -0.44 10.56 -11.14
N ILE A 16 -1.17 10.18 -12.20
CA ILE A 16 -1.08 8.81 -12.76
C ILE A 16 0.34 8.48 -13.24
N GLN A 17 1.11 9.48 -13.70
CA GLN A 17 2.50 9.26 -14.12
C GLN A 17 3.42 8.95 -12.93
N VAL A 18 3.16 9.57 -11.77
CA VAL A 18 3.91 9.35 -10.54
C VAL A 18 3.45 8.07 -9.83
N PHE A 19 2.14 7.89 -9.75
CA PHE A 19 1.41 6.84 -9.05
C PHE A 19 0.60 6.01 -10.05
N PRO A 20 1.23 5.12 -10.83
CA PRO A 20 0.50 4.29 -11.76
C PRO A 20 -0.51 3.42 -11.01
N SER A 21 -1.80 3.66 -11.26
CA SER A 21 -2.89 3.04 -10.49
C SER A 21 -2.93 1.50 -10.58
N LEU A 22 -2.31 0.93 -11.60
CA LEU A 22 -2.16 -0.52 -11.76
C LEU A 22 -1.14 -1.11 -10.77
N GLY A 23 -0.13 -0.34 -10.34
CA GLY A 23 0.91 -0.78 -9.42
C GLY A 23 0.38 -1.03 -8.01
N PHE A 24 -0.29 -0.05 -7.40
CA PHE A 24 -0.79 -0.18 -6.03
C PHE A 24 -1.95 -1.19 -5.93
N LYS A 25 -2.87 -1.20 -6.91
CA LYS A 25 -3.99 -2.14 -6.92
C LYS A 25 -3.49 -3.58 -7.03
N GLY A 26 -2.54 -3.80 -7.94
CA GLY A 26 -1.88 -5.09 -8.09
C GLY A 26 -1.19 -5.53 -6.79
N MET A 27 -0.56 -4.60 -6.07
CA MET A 27 0.05 -4.90 -4.77
C MET A 27 -0.99 -5.29 -3.72
N ILE A 28 -2.06 -4.51 -3.56
CA ILE A 28 -3.17 -4.82 -2.64
C ILE A 28 -3.75 -6.20 -2.96
N ASP A 29 -4.09 -6.44 -4.22
CA ASP A 29 -4.67 -7.73 -4.66
C ASP A 29 -3.70 -8.89 -4.44
N THR A 30 -2.40 -8.68 -4.62
CA THR A 30 -1.37 -9.67 -4.33
C THR A 30 -1.34 -10.00 -2.84
N GLN A 31 -1.30 -9.00 -1.95
CA GLN A 31 -1.25 -9.24 -0.51
C GLN A 31 -2.53 -9.91 0.01
N ILE A 32 -3.70 -9.55 -0.53
CA ILE A 32 -4.96 -10.25 -0.24
C ILE A 32 -4.86 -11.72 -0.65
N ASN A 33 -4.34 -12.01 -1.84
CA ASN A 33 -4.20 -13.38 -2.31
C ASN A 33 -3.20 -14.19 -1.47
N VAL A 34 -2.11 -13.59 -1.01
CA VAL A 34 -1.15 -14.22 -0.10
C VAL A 34 -1.84 -14.53 1.24
N TYR A 35 -2.55 -13.58 1.82
CA TYR A 35 -3.33 -13.78 3.05
C TYR A 35 -4.33 -14.93 2.90
N ARG A 36 -5.09 -14.97 1.79
CA ARG A 36 -6.03 -16.07 1.53
C ARG A 36 -5.35 -17.43 1.47
N ARG A 37 -4.19 -17.53 0.82
CA ARG A 37 -3.41 -18.76 0.76
C ARG A 37 -2.90 -19.17 2.13
N LEU A 38 -2.47 -18.21 2.96
CA LEU A 38 -2.07 -18.47 4.35
C LEU A 38 -3.24 -19.03 5.16
N LYS A 39 -4.41 -18.38 5.10
CA LYS A 39 -5.63 -18.81 5.80
C LYS A 39 -6.10 -20.19 5.36
N ALA A 40 -6.01 -20.50 4.07
CA ALA A 40 -6.37 -21.83 3.55
C ALA A 40 -5.37 -22.91 3.96
N LYS A 41 -4.08 -22.57 4.03
CA LYS A 41 -3.01 -23.49 4.44
C LYS A 41 -3.03 -23.77 5.95
N PHE A 42 -3.44 -22.78 6.75
CA PHE A 42 -3.46 -22.83 8.21
C PHE A 42 -4.84 -22.40 8.74
N PRO A 43 -5.88 -23.24 8.58
CA PRO A 43 -7.25 -22.87 8.94
C PRO A 43 -7.44 -22.65 10.44
N ASP A 44 -6.62 -23.30 11.28
CA ASP A 44 -6.70 -23.21 12.75
C ASP A 44 -5.77 -22.13 13.34
N ALA A 45 -4.98 -21.44 12.50
CA ALA A 45 -4.11 -20.38 12.97
C ALA A 45 -4.93 -19.16 13.43
N SER A 46 -4.46 -18.48 14.47
CA SER A 46 -5.09 -17.23 14.89
C SER A 46 -4.95 -16.16 13.80
N GLU A 47 -5.93 -15.26 13.71
CA GLU A 47 -5.87 -14.13 12.76
C GLU A 47 -4.58 -13.33 12.93
N LYS A 48 -4.15 -13.11 14.18
CA LYS A 48 -2.90 -12.43 14.51
C LYS A 48 -1.69 -13.14 13.90
N ASP A 49 -1.63 -14.47 14.00
CA ASP A 49 -0.50 -15.25 13.45
C ASP A 49 -0.49 -15.24 11.93
N LEU A 50 -1.67 -15.26 11.29
CA LEU A 50 -1.81 -15.10 9.84
C LEU A 50 -1.31 -13.73 9.38
N LEU A 51 -1.68 -12.66 10.09
CA LEU A 51 -1.25 -11.30 9.80
C LEU A 51 0.25 -11.09 10.02
N ASN A 52 0.81 -11.62 11.12
CA ASN A 52 2.25 -11.63 11.34
C ASN A 52 2.99 -12.41 10.25
N SER A 53 2.44 -13.56 9.82
CA SER A 53 3.00 -14.35 8.74
C SER A 53 2.99 -13.60 7.40
N LEU A 54 1.96 -12.79 7.14
CA LEU A 54 1.91 -11.93 5.95
C LEU A 54 3.03 -10.90 5.95
N ILE A 55 3.26 -10.22 7.09
CA ILE A 55 4.37 -9.27 7.26
C ILE A 55 5.71 -9.98 7.05
N MET A 56 5.91 -11.14 7.70
CA MET A 56 7.16 -11.89 7.60
C MET A 56 7.41 -12.41 6.17
N ASN A 57 6.37 -12.83 5.45
CA ASN A 57 6.48 -13.21 4.04
C ASN A 57 6.93 -12.03 3.17
N ARG A 58 6.50 -10.81 3.50
CA ARG A 58 6.96 -9.61 2.80
C ARG A 58 8.44 -9.33 3.08
N ILE A 59 8.83 -9.28 4.35
CA ILE A 59 10.22 -9.02 4.77
C ILE A 59 11.20 -10.04 4.16
N ASN A 60 10.79 -11.32 4.09
CA ASN A 60 11.64 -12.40 3.59
C ASN A 60 11.58 -12.58 2.06
N ALA A 61 10.87 -11.74 1.32
CA ALA A 61 10.74 -11.87 -0.12
C ALA A 61 12.08 -11.52 -0.81
N PRO A 62 12.62 -12.38 -1.71
CA PRO A 62 13.98 -12.27 -2.26
C PRO A 62 14.23 -11.07 -3.20
N TYR A 63 13.25 -10.19 -3.39
CA TYR A 63 13.33 -9.00 -4.24
C TYR A 63 12.75 -7.75 -3.55
N SER A 64 12.75 -7.70 -2.20
CA SER A 64 12.42 -6.45 -1.52
C SER A 64 13.56 -5.44 -1.79
N LEU A 65 13.20 -4.25 -2.29
CA LEU A 65 14.14 -3.19 -2.66
C LEU A 65 14.81 -2.54 -1.44
N SER A 66 14.42 -2.96 -0.25
CA SER A 66 14.84 -2.38 1.01
C SER A 66 16.01 -3.11 1.63
N THR A 67 16.82 -2.35 2.36
CA THR A 67 17.65 -2.93 3.40
C THR A 67 16.71 -3.58 4.41
N THR A 68 16.89 -4.88 4.68
CA THR A 68 16.01 -5.69 5.55
C THR A 68 15.83 -5.11 6.96
N VAL A 69 16.65 -4.13 7.36
CA VAL A 69 16.61 -3.45 8.66
C VAL A 69 15.56 -2.33 8.69
N GLU A 70 15.52 -1.46 7.68
CA GLU A 70 14.55 -0.35 7.63
C GLU A 70 13.12 -0.86 7.40
N GLU A 71 12.97 -1.87 6.53
CA GLU A 71 11.68 -2.52 6.29
C GLU A 71 11.17 -3.19 7.56
N ARG A 72 12.05 -3.87 8.31
CA ARG A 72 11.68 -4.49 9.58
C ARG A 72 11.28 -3.44 10.62
N ALA A 73 12.04 -2.36 10.75
CA ALA A 73 11.74 -1.27 11.69
C ALA A 73 10.36 -0.64 11.41
N HIS A 74 9.98 -0.51 10.13
CA HIS A 74 8.66 -0.02 9.73
C HIS A 74 7.51 -0.88 10.27
N TYR A 75 7.70 -2.21 10.32
CA TYR A 75 6.66 -3.13 10.78
C TYR A 75 6.69 -3.44 12.28
N ASP A 76 7.71 -3.02 13.03
CA ASP A 76 7.91 -3.43 14.43
C ASP A 76 6.71 -3.08 15.33
N THR A 77 6.19 -1.86 15.20
CA THR A 77 5.00 -1.42 15.95
C THR A 77 3.77 -2.25 15.60
N LEU A 78 3.59 -2.51 14.30
CA LEU A 78 2.47 -3.29 13.80
C LEU A 78 2.57 -4.76 14.20
N LEU A 79 3.76 -5.35 14.27
CA LEU A 79 3.99 -6.72 14.74
C LEU A 79 3.59 -6.89 16.22
N GLN A 80 3.82 -5.86 17.04
CA GLN A 80 3.47 -5.86 18.46
C GLN A 80 1.98 -5.59 18.72
N ASP A 81 1.30 -4.89 17.82
CA ASP A 81 -0.13 -4.60 17.94
C ASP A 81 -0.97 -5.89 17.91
N SER A 82 -1.77 -6.11 18.96
CA SER A 82 -2.70 -7.25 19.05
C SER A 82 -4.01 -7.02 18.31
N ASN A 83 -4.33 -5.76 18.01
CA ASN A 83 -5.61 -5.34 17.43
C ASN A 83 -5.50 -5.01 15.94
N LYS A 84 -4.30 -5.16 15.35
CA LYS A 84 -4.07 -4.94 13.92
C LYS A 84 -5.07 -5.72 13.07
N THR A 85 -5.52 -5.09 12.00
CA THR A 85 -6.42 -5.69 11.02
C THR A 85 -5.67 -6.04 9.73
N LEU A 86 -6.29 -6.86 8.88
CA LEU A 86 -5.78 -7.13 7.54
C LEU A 86 -5.55 -5.86 6.73
N LYS A 87 -6.45 -4.87 6.89
CA LYS A 87 -6.30 -3.56 6.26
C LYS A 87 -5.02 -2.87 6.71
N ASP A 88 -4.76 -2.83 8.01
CA ASP A 88 -3.59 -2.14 8.57
C ASP A 88 -2.29 -2.77 8.05
N VAL A 89 -2.25 -4.10 8.00
CA VAL A 89 -1.10 -4.85 7.46
C VAL A 89 -0.89 -4.59 5.98
N ILE A 90 -1.93 -4.68 5.15
CA ILE A 90 -1.78 -4.45 3.71
C ILE A 90 -1.42 -3.00 3.44
N TRP A 91 -1.99 -2.04 4.18
CA TRP A 91 -1.63 -0.63 4.04
C TRP A 91 -0.16 -0.41 4.38
N ALA A 92 0.33 -0.93 5.51
CA ALA A 92 1.73 -0.79 5.90
C ALA A 92 2.68 -1.33 4.83
N ILE A 93 2.34 -2.46 4.19
CA ILE A 93 3.13 -3.03 3.09
C ILE A 93 3.12 -2.11 1.85
N VAL A 94 1.95 -1.59 1.48
CA VAL A 94 1.81 -0.68 0.32
C VAL A 94 2.53 0.64 0.56
N GLU A 95 2.37 1.22 1.75
CA GLU A 95 3.03 2.45 2.18
C GLU A 95 4.55 2.29 2.13
N TYR A 96 5.07 1.20 2.69
CA TYR A 96 6.50 0.95 2.65
C TYR A 96 7.02 0.84 1.22
N GLU A 97 6.40 0.01 0.39
CA GLU A 97 6.92 -0.26 -0.96
C GLU A 97 6.70 0.89 -1.96
N CYS A 98 5.59 1.61 -1.84
CA CYS A 98 5.21 2.61 -2.82
C CYS A 98 5.60 4.03 -2.42
N LEU A 99 5.73 4.30 -1.11
CA LEU A 99 5.97 5.65 -0.59
C LEU A 99 7.32 5.78 0.10
N LEU A 100 7.67 4.85 1.00
CA LEU A 100 8.86 5.02 1.84
C LEU A 100 10.15 4.53 1.18
N SER A 101 10.16 3.31 0.63
CA SER A 101 11.36 2.72 0.00
C SER A 101 11.85 3.50 -1.22
N ARG A 102 10.98 4.34 -1.79
CA ARG A 102 11.25 5.22 -2.93
C ARG A 102 11.02 6.69 -2.60
N GLY A 103 11.07 7.07 -1.32
CA GLY A 103 10.66 8.40 -0.85
C GLY A 103 11.35 9.54 -1.59
N GLU A 104 12.68 9.48 -1.75
CA GLU A 104 13.43 10.53 -2.47
C GLU A 104 13.05 10.62 -3.94
N GLU A 105 12.97 9.49 -4.65
CA GLU A 105 12.55 9.43 -6.06
C GLU A 105 11.11 9.94 -6.21
N LEU A 106 10.23 9.55 -5.29
CA LEU A 106 8.84 9.96 -5.28
C LEU A 106 8.70 11.46 -5.05
N HIS A 107 9.40 12.02 -4.05
CA HIS A 107 9.43 13.45 -3.79
C HIS A 107 9.95 14.23 -4.99
N HIS A 108 11.01 13.73 -5.64
CA HIS A 108 11.55 14.34 -6.85
C HIS A 108 10.52 14.36 -7.98
N LYS A 109 9.90 13.21 -8.30
CA LYS A 109 8.87 13.12 -9.35
C LYS A 109 7.65 13.98 -9.06
N LEU A 110 7.19 14.02 -7.80
CA LEU A 110 6.07 14.88 -7.38
C LEU A 110 6.41 16.36 -7.59
N PHE A 111 7.64 16.77 -7.29
CA PHE A 111 8.11 18.12 -7.54
C PHE A 111 8.20 18.42 -9.04
N GLU A 112 8.77 17.52 -9.85
CA GLU A 112 8.91 17.69 -11.30
C GLU A 112 7.57 17.88 -12.02
N VAL A 113 6.54 17.13 -11.60
CA VAL A 113 5.20 17.26 -12.18
C VAL A 113 4.37 18.39 -11.56
N GLY A 114 4.92 19.12 -10.59
CA GLY A 114 4.21 20.18 -9.86
C GLY A 114 2.97 19.67 -9.13
N ALA A 115 3.04 18.48 -8.52
CA ALA A 115 1.91 17.87 -7.82
C ALA A 115 1.52 18.70 -6.59
N GLU A 116 0.30 19.23 -6.58
CA GLU A 116 -0.26 19.92 -5.42
C GLU A 116 -0.54 18.92 -4.27
N PRO A 117 -0.33 19.32 -2.99
CA PRO A 117 -0.56 18.45 -1.85
C PRO A 117 -1.99 17.88 -1.78
N SER A 118 -2.99 18.66 -2.20
CA SER A 118 -4.40 18.22 -2.26
C SER A 118 -4.60 17.08 -3.25
N ALA A 119 -3.92 17.13 -4.40
CA ALA A 119 -4.04 16.12 -5.43
C ALA A 119 -3.38 14.80 -4.97
N VAL A 120 -2.24 14.88 -4.27
CA VAL A 120 -1.62 13.72 -3.63
C VAL A 120 -2.55 13.09 -2.59
N ALA A 121 -3.17 13.91 -1.74
CA ALA A 121 -4.12 13.44 -0.73
C ALA A 121 -5.33 12.74 -1.36
N GLU A 122 -5.90 13.28 -2.44
CA GLU A 122 -6.99 12.64 -3.18
C GLU A 122 -6.59 11.28 -3.76
N GLU A 123 -5.35 11.14 -4.24
CA GLU A 123 -4.86 9.86 -4.79
C GLU A 123 -4.71 8.82 -3.68
N LEU A 124 -4.11 9.20 -2.54
CA LEU A 124 -4.02 8.32 -1.37
C LEU A 124 -5.41 7.91 -0.85
N GLU A 125 -6.39 8.81 -0.87
CA GLU A 125 -7.76 8.48 -0.48
C GLU A 125 -8.38 7.42 -1.41
N LYS A 126 -8.13 7.50 -2.72
CA LYS A 126 -8.58 6.46 -3.67
C LYS A 126 -7.94 5.11 -3.36
N TRP A 127 -6.68 5.09 -2.95
CA TRP A 127 -5.98 3.87 -2.59
C TRP A 127 -6.57 3.24 -1.34
N ILE A 128 -6.79 4.04 -0.30
CA ILE A 128 -7.44 3.62 0.94
C ILE A 128 -8.86 3.12 0.66
N LYS A 129 -9.62 3.81 -0.19
CA LYS A 129 -10.97 3.40 -0.59
C LYS A 129 -10.96 2.07 -1.34
N TYR A 130 -10.00 1.86 -2.24
CA TYR A 130 -9.82 0.59 -2.93
C TYR A 130 -9.47 -0.52 -1.94
N LEU A 131 -8.51 -0.30 -1.05
CA LEU A 131 -8.13 -1.26 -0.01
C LEU A 131 -9.33 -1.65 0.86
N ASN A 132 -10.07 -0.68 1.38
CA ASN A 132 -11.27 -0.91 2.20
C ASN A 132 -12.30 -1.76 1.45
N LYS A 133 -12.55 -1.43 0.17
CA LYS A 133 -13.45 -2.20 -0.68
C LYS A 133 -12.98 -3.65 -0.82
N ARG A 134 -11.71 -3.85 -1.16
CA ARG A 134 -11.15 -5.19 -1.40
C ARG A 134 -11.14 -6.01 -0.12
N VAL A 135 -10.67 -5.48 0.99
CA VAL A 135 -10.72 -6.19 2.29
C VAL A 135 -12.14 -6.63 2.61
N LYS A 136 -13.14 -5.73 2.49
CA LYS A 136 -14.55 -6.05 2.74
C LYS A 136 -15.13 -7.13 1.81
N GLU A 137 -14.64 -7.23 0.57
CA GLU A 137 -15.06 -8.29 -0.37
C GLU A 137 -14.50 -9.67 0.02
N PHE A 138 -13.47 -9.75 0.88
CA PHE A 138 -12.75 -10.98 1.18
C PHE A 138 -12.69 -11.37 2.66
N THR A 139 -13.09 -10.48 3.57
CA THR A 139 -13.33 -10.76 5.00
C THR A 139 -14.82 -10.87 5.26
#